data_AF-A0A849HJG6-F1
#
_entry.id   AF-A0A849HJG6-F1
#
_cell.length_a   1.000
_cell.length_b   1.000
_cell.length_c   1.000
_cell.angle_alpha   90.00
_cell.angle_beta   90.00
_cell.angle_gamma   90.00
#
_symmetry.space_group_name_H-M   'P 1'
#
loop_
_entity.id
_entity.type
_entity.pdbx_description
1 polymer ?
#
loop_
_entity_poly.entity_id
_entity_poly.type
_entity_poly.pdbx_seq_one_letter_code
_entity_poly.pdbx_strand_id
1 'polypeptide(L)'
;MTQSARRDLLIVVGVVAAAAAVLVGRSLGRGVFLYRDFVTVPDPVVGAATWGAPGSPPRSAPLDAVVVALAPVLPPGVQQQVMLVGALVLAGLGTALLVRSWGLAAMVPSAVVAMWNPFVVERLLLGQPPTLLAYSMTPWLILAVRSRLAGWRGLAAVAVAAAPAALTPWGGLWALGVVLVTALATPWRSGRWWFAALTLGAGWCLPWVIPGLHYATTAADPDGANAFAAQSDSPLGVLVSVATLGGIWAPAAVPGSRSTTLSIAVGVALFVVALVGLVVLARDGHRRAAAWLGCALVVPPAVVTLLATGPGIGLMRAAQALPGVAVARDTHRWVGPAATATAVLVGVVAASVAQRLRRIARAAVAPTVAAVLATCSFAVLAVPDAPTLLHAAYQPVGMPPGWAAAVDAADQAAGDRAVLVLPWSAFRAARSPSGYNRNQPFLDPLSRALAQRVISSRELVVSRQGVTVTVDDDPGGLTRLASDPSPAALEAAGIGAVVVWTDVRGPAVPAAVRDLELVERAGSFEVWRVTRP
;
A
#
# COMPACT_ATOMS: atom_id res chain seq x y z
N MET A 1 -26.64 -16.99 15.52
CA MET A 1 -26.25 -17.33 14.13
C MET A 1 -26.80 -18.71 13.83
N THR A 2 -27.44 -18.95 12.69
CA THR A 2 -27.95 -20.31 12.36
C THR A 2 -26.78 -21.26 12.10
N GLN A 3 -27.00 -22.57 12.26
CA GLN A 3 -25.99 -23.61 11.99
C GLN A 3 -25.47 -23.54 10.54
N SER A 4 -26.36 -23.22 9.58
CA SER A 4 -26.00 -23.00 8.17
C SER A 4 -25.08 -21.79 7.97
N ALA A 5 -25.37 -20.65 8.63
CA ALA A 5 -24.52 -19.47 8.53
C ALA A 5 -23.12 -19.69 9.13
N ARG A 6 -23.03 -20.49 10.21
CA ARG A 6 -21.73 -20.88 10.78
C ARG A 6 -20.92 -21.75 9.82
N ARG A 7 -21.57 -22.73 9.18
CA ARG A 7 -20.92 -23.58 8.17
C ARG A 7 -20.40 -22.75 6.99
N ASP A 8 -21.23 -21.86 6.45
CA ASP A 8 -20.85 -21.05 5.29
C ASP A 8 -19.65 -20.14 5.62
N LEU A 9 -19.64 -19.55 6.81
CA LEU A 9 -18.49 -18.75 7.29
C LEU A 9 -17.21 -19.59 7.41
N LEU A 10 -17.29 -20.80 7.97
CA LEU A 10 -16.12 -21.69 8.09
C LEU A 10 -15.56 -22.08 6.71
N ILE A 11 -16.42 -22.35 5.72
CA ILE A 11 -15.99 -22.63 4.35
C ILE A 11 -15.25 -21.42 3.77
N VAL A 12 -15.81 -20.23 3.92
CA VAL A 12 -15.19 -18.99 3.42
C VAL A 12 -13.86 -18.72 4.09
N VAL A 13 -13.75 -18.93 5.41
CA VAL A 13 -12.48 -18.82 6.14
C VAL A 13 -11.45 -19.80 5.57
N GLY A 14 -11.84 -21.05 5.31
CA GLY A 14 -10.96 -22.04 4.68
C GLY A 14 -10.49 -21.62 3.28
N VAL A 15 -11.40 -21.11 2.43
CA VAL A 15 -11.06 -20.63 1.09
C VAL A 15 -10.15 -19.41 1.13
N VAL A 16 -10.42 -18.45 2.01
CA VAL A 16 -9.57 -17.26 2.20
C VAL A 16 -8.19 -17.66 2.68
N ALA A 17 -8.09 -18.57 3.66
CA ALA A 17 -6.80 -19.06 4.14
C ALA A 17 -6.03 -19.77 3.02
N ALA A 18 -6.70 -20.61 2.22
CA ALA A 18 -6.08 -21.30 1.10
C ALA A 18 -5.61 -20.32 0.00
N ALA A 19 -6.44 -19.33 -0.37
CA ALA A 19 -6.07 -18.31 -1.35
C ALA A 19 -4.89 -17.44 -0.87
N ALA A 20 -4.86 -17.06 0.42
CA ALA A 20 -3.73 -16.34 1.00
C ALA A 20 -2.46 -17.21 1.00
N ALA A 21 -2.56 -18.50 1.33
CA ALA A 21 -1.44 -19.42 1.27
C ALA A 21 -0.91 -19.61 -0.16
N VAL A 22 -1.79 -19.63 -1.16
CA VAL A 22 -1.39 -19.68 -2.58
C VAL A 22 -0.67 -18.39 -3.00
N LEU A 23 -1.15 -17.22 -2.58
CA LEU A 23 -0.60 -15.94 -3.00
C LEU A 23 0.73 -15.57 -2.30
N VAL A 24 0.85 -15.84 -1.00
CA VAL A 24 1.98 -15.36 -0.18
C VAL A 24 2.51 -16.41 0.81
N GLY A 25 2.06 -17.67 0.75
CA GLY A 25 2.44 -18.68 1.74
C GLY A 25 3.94 -18.97 1.76
N ARG A 26 4.64 -18.88 0.61
CA ARG A 26 6.10 -19.05 0.55
C ARG A 26 6.89 -17.83 1.02
N SER A 27 6.21 -16.76 1.39
CA SER A 27 6.80 -15.53 1.93
C SER A 27 6.94 -15.56 3.45
N LEU A 28 6.36 -16.56 4.12
CA LEU A 28 6.47 -16.71 5.58
C LEU A 28 7.83 -17.31 5.95
N GLY A 29 8.52 -16.72 6.92
CA GLY A 29 9.85 -17.16 7.30
C GLY A 29 10.51 -16.28 8.37
N ARG A 30 11.84 -16.39 8.50
CA ARG A 30 12.63 -15.61 9.44
C ARG A 30 13.34 -14.45 8.74
N GLY A 31 13.47 -13.32 9.44
CA GLY A 31 14.05 -12.10 8.90
C GLY A 31 12.99 -11.03 8.61
N VAL A 32 13.41 -9.96 7.94
CA VAL A 32 12.57 -8.83 7.53
C VAL A 32 12.35 -8.87 6.02
N PHE A 33 11.32 -8.22 5.51
CA PHE A 33 11.21 -7.92 4.10
C PHE A 33 11.90 -6.59 3.81
N LEU A 34 12.78 -6.62 2.83
CA LEU A 34 13.36 -5.43 2.19
C LEU A 34 12.87 -5.41 0.75
N TYR A 35 11.72 -4.79 0.49
CA TYR A 35 11.15 -4.77 -0.85
C TYR A 35 10.43 -3.46 -1.12
N ARG A 36 11.00 -2.63 -2.01
CA ARG A 36 10.49 -1.31 -2.38
C ARG A 36 10.11 -0.47 -1.15
N ASP A 37 8.85 -0.12 -1.02
CA ASP A 37 8.33 0.69 0.10
C ASP A 37 8.15 -0.14 1.40
N PHE A 38 8.22 -1.47 1.32
CA PHE A 38 8.03 -2.37 2.46
C PHE A 38 9.37 -2.73 3.09
N VAL A 39 9.84 -1.85 3.96
CA VAL A 39 11.14 -1.96 4.63
C VAL A 39 10.99 -1.74 6.12
N THR A 40 11.69 -2.57 6.90
CA THR A 40 11.90 -2.40 8.33
C THR A 40 13.28 -2.95 8.71
N VAL A 41 13.65 -2.84 9.97
CA VAL A 41 14.90 -3.37 10.53
C VAL A 41 14.59 -4.29 11.69
N PRO A 42 15.49 -5.23 12.05
CA PRO A 42 15.26 -6.14 13.17
C PRO A 42 15.05 -5.43 14.51
N ASP A 43 15.84 -4.37 14.75
CA ASP A 43 15.87 -3.61 16.00
C ASP A 43 15.56 -2.12 15.70
N PRO A 44 14.28 -1.77 15.48
CA PRO A 44 13.91 -0.41 15.12
C PRO A 44 13.89 0.47 16.38
N VAL A 45 14.37 1.70 16.25
CA VAL A 45 14.51 2.63 17.37
C VAL A 45 13.46 3.74 17.34
N VAL A 46 13.15 4.30 18.53
CA VAL A 46 12.35 5.53 18.63
C VAL A 46 13.27 6.70 18.25
N GLY A 47 13.36 6.98 16.94
CA GLY A 47 14.23 8.01 16.38
C GLY A 47 13.47 9.22 15.86
N ALA A 48 14.20 10.15 15.25
CA ALA A 48 13.65 11.33 14.59
C ALA A 48 12.59 10.97 13.51
N ALA A 49 12.79 9.85 12.79
CA ALA A 49 11.85 9.37 11.77
C ALA A 49 10.48 8.99 12.34
N THR A 50 10.44 8.39 13.54
CA THR A 50 9.21 7.95 14.22
C THR A 50 8.25 9.10 14.51
N TRP A 51 8.79 10.30 14.78
CA TRP A 51 8.02 11.50 15.10
C TRP A 51 7.73 12.38 13.88
N GLY A 52 8.13 11.95 12.68
CA GLY A 52 7.99 12.74 11.47
C GLY A 52 8.86 14.00 11.45
N ALA A 53 10.05 13.95 12.08
CA ALA A 53 10.99 15.06 12.12
C ALA A 53 11.48 15.47 10.71
N PRO A 54 12.07 16.67 10.54
CA PRO A 54 12.62 17.12 9.26
C PRO A 54 13.61 16.09 8.71
N GLY A 55 13.58 15.80 7.41
CA GLY A 55 14.46 14.78 6.80
C GLY A 55 13.82 13.40 6.62
N SER A 56 12.72 13.06 7.30
CA SER A 56 11.90 11.87 6.98
C SER A 56 10.55 12.24 6.35
N PRO A 57 10.04 11.51 5.34
CA PRO A 57 8.70 11.76 4.81
C PRO A 57 7.66 11.56 5.93
N PRO A 58 6.88 12.59 6.33
CA PRO A 58 5.90 12.50 7.42
C PRO A 58 4.87 11.38 7.23
N ARG A 59 4.75 10.88 5.99
CA ARG A 59 3.86 9.79 5.61
C ARG A 59 4.19 8.42 6.22
N SER A 60 5.39 8.24 6.75
CA SER A 60 5.83 6.97 7.36
C SER A 60 5.64 6.92 8.88
N ALA A 61 5.49 8.07 9.53
CA ALA A 61 5.47 8.21 10.98
C ALA A 61 4.42 7.33 11.71
N PRO A 62 3.14 7.24 11.28
CA PRO A 62 2.16 6.43 12.01
C PRO A 62 2.51 4.93 11.98
N LEU A 63 2.98 4.43 10.84
CA LEU A 63 3.39 3.03 10.69
C LEU A 63 4.64 2.75 11.50
N ASP A 64 5.69 3.58 11.36
CA ASP A 64 6.96 3.37 12.04
C ASP A 64 6.79 3.45 13.57
N ALA A 65 5.94 4.34 14.08
CA ALA A 65 5.61 4.42 15.51
C ALA A 65 4.95 3.13 16.02
N VAL A 66 4.00 2.55 15.28
CA VAL A 66 3.39 1.27 15.65
C VAL A 66 4.39 0.13 15.57
N VAL A 67 5.27 0.13 14.56
CA VAL A 67 6.27 -0.93 14.39
C VAL A 67 7.25 -0.96 15.56
N VAL A 68 7.79 0.19 15.92
CA VAL A 68 8.71 0.33 17.06
C VAL A 68 8.01 0.00 18.38
N ALA A 69 6.79 0.49 18.60
CA ALA A 69 6.05 0.24 19.84
C ALA A 69 5.72 -1.26 20.06
N LEU A 70 5.51 -2.01 18.98
CA LEU A 70 5.22 -3.45 19.04
C LEU A 70 6.48 -4.33 19.00
N ALA A 71 7.64 -3.79 18.62
CA ALA A 71 8.88 -4.55 18.46
C ALA A 71 9.26 -5.40 19.70
N PRO A 72 9.07 -4.95 20.96
CA PRO A 72 9.43 -5.75 22.14
C PRO A 72 8.62 -7.05 22.31
N VAL A 73 7.41 -7.13 21.74
CA VAL A 73 6.51 -8.28 21.88
C VAL A 73 6.29 -9.04 20.58
N LEU A 74 6.47 -8.37 19.45
CA LEU A 74 6.25 -8.91 18.12
C LEU A 74 7.37 -8.45 17.19
N PRO A 75 8.30 -9.33 16.79
CA PRO A 75 9.43 -8.94 15.95
C PRO A 75 8.97 -8.26 14.65
N PRO A 76 9.64 -7.19 14.18
CA PRO A 76 9.21 -6.42 13.00
C PRO A 76 8.98 -7.26 11.74
N GLY A 77 9.81 -8.27 11.50
CA GLY A 77 9.62 -9.22 10.40
C GLY A 77 8.30 -10.00 10.48
N VAL A 78 7.86 -10.36 11.69
CA VAL A 78 6.55 -10.98 11.93
C VAL A 78 5.43 -9.96 11.73
N GLN A 79 5.61 -8.73 12.20
CA GLN A 79 4.63 -7.66 11.96
C GLN A 79 4.40 -7.44 10.46
N GLN A 80 5.46 -7.44 9.65
CA GLN A 80 5.34 -7.34 8.20
C GLN A 80 4.58 -8.53 7.58
N GLN A 81 4.83 -9.76 8.04
CA GLN A 81 4.07 -10.94 7.60
C GLN A 81 2.58 -10.84 7.98
N VAL A 82 2.28 -10.34 9.19
CA VAL A 82 0.92 -10.06 9.64
C VAL A 82 0.25 -9.03 8.74
N MET A 83 0.94 -7.95 8.35
CA MET A 83 0.39 -6.95 7.42
C MET A 83 0.15 -7.53 6.03
N LEU A 84 1.09 -8.32 5.50
CA LEU A 84 1.00 -8.95 4.17
C LEU A 84 -0.17 -9.95 4.09
N VAL A 85 -0.23 -10.90 5.01
CA VAL A 85 -1.31 -11.90 5.06
C VAL A 85 -2.62 -11.25 5.48
N GLY A 86 -2.57 -10.36 6.47
CA GLY A 86 -3.72 -9.63 6.99
C GLY A 86 -4.42 -8.80 5.93
N ALA A 87 -3.68 -8.10 5.06
CA ALA A 87 -4.28 -7.34 3.98
C ALA A 87 -5.14 -8.20 3.05
N LEU A 88 -4.68 -9.41 2.70
CA LEU A 88 -5.46 -10.35 1.87
C LEU A 88 -6.65 -10.92 2.65
N VAL A 89 -6.41 -11.44 3.85
CA VAL A 89 -7.44 -12.10 4.66
C VAL A 89 -8.57 -11.14 5.04
N LEU A 90 -8.23 -9.91 5.45
CA LEU A 90 -9.21 -8.89 5.82
C LEU A 90 -10.03 -8.45 4.60
N ALA A 91 -9.42 -8.28 3.43
CA ALA A 91 -10.15 -7.95 2.20
C ALA A 91 -11.17 -9.06 1.84
N GLY A 92 -10.71 -10.32 1.84
CA GLY A 92 -11.55 -11.47 1.49
C GLY A 92 -12.70 -11.68 2.47
N LEU A 93 -12.40 -11.81 3.76
CA LEU A 93 -13.41 -12.07 4.81
C LEU A 93 -14.40 -10.91 4.94
N GLY A 94 -13.91 -9.67 4.95
CA GLY A 94 -14.78 -8.50 5.06
C GLY A 94 -15.78 -8.44 3.90
N THR A 95 -15.30 -8.64 2.67
CA THR A 95 -16.16 -8.60 1.48
C THR A 95 -17.18 -9.74 1.47
N ALA A 96 -16.78 -10.96 1.87
CA ALA A 96 -17.71 -12.07 2.05
C ALA A 96 -18.81 -11.75 3.08
N LEU A 97 -18.45 -11.12 4.20
CA LEU A 97 -19.42 -10.74 5.24
C LEU A 97 -20.41 -9.66 4.76
N LEU A 98 -20.02 -8.78 3.84
CA LEU A 98 -20.95 -7.81 3.22
C LEU A 98 -22.06 -8.50 2.42
N VAL A 99 -21.73 -9.61 1.75
CA VAL A 99 -22.67 -10.33 0.87
C VAL A 99 -23.27 -11.57 1.55
N ARG A 100 -23.08 -11.77 2.85
CA ARG A 100 -23.52 -12.98 3.57
C ARG A 100 -25.01 -13.31 3.43
N SER A 101 -25.86 -12.31 3.21
CA SER A 101 -27.30 -12.51 2.98
C SER A 101 -27.61 -13.21 1.65
N TRP A 102 -26.68 -13.21 0.71
CA TRP A 102 -26.76 -13.89 -0.59
C TRP A 102 -26.22 -15.33 -0.52
N GLY A 103 -25.77 -15.77 0.66
CA GLY A 103 -25.28 -17.12 0.94
C GLY A 103 -23.90 -17.43 0.36
N LEU A 104 -23.45 -18.67 0.56
CA LEU A 104 -22.11 -19.14 0.19
C LEU A 104 -21.73 -18.86 -1.28
N ALA A 105 -22.70 -18.93 -2.20
CA ALA A 105 -22.51 -18.71 -3.63
C ALA A 105 -22.06 -17.27 -3.97
N ALA A 106 -22.36 -16.29 -3.13
CA ALA A 106 -21.83 -14.94 -3.23
C ALA A 106 -20.57 -14.76 -2.40
N MET A 107 -20.55 -15.31 -1.18
CA MET A 107 -19.46 -15.09 -0.23
C MET A 107 -18.11 -15.56 -0.75
N VAL A 108 -18.04 -16.77 -1.35
CA VAL A 108 -16.77 -17.31 -1.84
C VAL A 108 -16.21 -16.51 -3.02
N PRO A 109 -16.96 -16.26 -4.11
CA PRO A 109 -16.44 -15.46 -5.22
C PRO A 109 -16.10 -14.03 -4.82
N SER A 110 -16.90 -13.39 -3.96
CA SER A 110 -16.58 -12.05 -3.45
C SER A 110 -15.29 -12.02 -2.65
N ALA A 111 -15.02 -13.04 -1.83
CA ALA A 111 -13.75 -13.14 -1.11
C ALA A 111 -12.57 -13.30 -2.07
N VAL A 112 -12.66 -14.23 -3.02
CA VAL A 112 -11.57 -14.53 -3.96
C VAL A 112 -11.27 -13.33 -4.86
N VAL A 113 -12.28 -12.69 -5.44
CA VAL A 113 -12.10 -11.50 -6.28
C VAL A 113 -11.52 -10.33 -5.47
N ALA A 114 -11.90 -10.18 -4.20
CA ALA A 114 -11.32 -9.14 -3.34
C ALA A 114 -9.82 -9.37 -3.04
N MET A 115 -9.36 -10.61 -3.02
CA MET A 115 -7.96 -10.95 -2.74
C MET A 115 -7.10 -11.02 -3.99
N TRP A 116 -7.68 -11.48 -5.11
CA TRP A 116 -6.98 -11.84 -6.32
C TRP A 116 -7.50 -11.02 -7.49
N ASN A 117 -7.00 -9.79 -7.61
CA ASN A 117 -7.31 -8.88 -8.70
C ASN A 117 -6.09 -7.97 -9.00
N PRO A 118 -6.02 -7.35 -10.20
CA PRO A 118 -4.89 -6.50 -10.59
C PRO A 118 -4.53 -5.40 -9.58
N PHE A 119 -5.52 -4.69 -9.03
CA PHE A 119 -5.30 -3.61 -8.05
C PHE A 119 -4.51 -4.10 -6.83
N VAL A 120 -4.91 -5.24 -6.27
CA VAL A 120 -4.25 -5.84 -5.11
C VAL A 120 -2.83 -6.26 -5.45
N VAL A 121 -2.66 -6.97 -6.57
CA VAL A 121 -1.36 -7.51 -6.98
C VAL A 121 -0.38 -6.39 -7.28
N GLU A 122 -0.78 -5.38 -8.05
CA GLU A 122 0.07 -4.23 -8.40
C GLU A 122 0.47 -3.40 -7.17
N ARG A 123 -0.43 -3.23 -6.19
CA ARG A 123 -0.11 -2.55 -4.92
C ARG A 123 0.85 -3.37 -4.05
N LEU A 124 0.66 -4.68 -3.98
CA LEU A 124 1.62 -5.56 -3.31
C LEU A 124 2.96 -5.57 -4.04
N LEU A 125 3.00 -5.56 -5.37
CA LEU A 125 4.25 -5.46 -6.12
C LEU A 125 4.91 -4.11 -5.95
N LEU A 126 4.21 -3.04 -5.55
CA LEU A 126 4.84 -1.79 -5.12
C LEU A 126 5.49 -1.84 -3.73
N GLY A 127 5.34 -2.92 -2.97
CA GLY A 127 5.76 -2.96 -1.56
C GLY A 127 4.82 -2.17 -0.65
N GLN A 128 3.52 -2.12 -0.97
CA GLN A 128 2.55 -1.36 -0.19
C GLN A 128 1.49 -2.20 0.55
N PRO A 129 1.81 -3.33 1.25
CA PRO A 129 0.84 -3.99 2.12
C PRO A 129 0.19 -3.05 3.17
N PRO A 130 0.92 -2.14 3.85
CA PRO A 130 0.31 -1.22 4.80
C PRO A 130 -0.73 -0.29 4.17
N THR A 131 -0.44 0.26 2.99
CA THR A 131 -1.41 1.09 2.25
C THR A 131 -2.62 0.26 1.79
N LEU A 132 -2.40 -1.00 1.43
CA LEU A 132 -3.47 -1.91 1.01
C LEU A 132 -4.47 -2.20 2.14
N LEU A 133 -4.08 -2.07 3.42
CA LEU A 133 -5.02 -2.18 4.55
C LEU A 133 -6.17 -1.17 4.45
N ALA A 134 -5.98 -0.02 3.79
CA ALA A 134 -7.07 0.91 3.49
C ALA A 134 -8.19 0.24 2.67
N TYR A 135 -7.80 -0.43 1.58
CA TYR A 135 -8.69 -1.23 0.75
C TYR A 135 -9.29 -2.39 1.56
N SER A 136 -8.45 -3.17 2.24
CA SER A 136 -8.85 -4.37 2.97
C SER A 136 -9.84 -4.09 4.11
N MET A 137 -9.74 -2.92 4.74
CA MET A 137 -10.65 -2.49 5.82
C MET A 137 -11.92 -1.81 5.33
N THR A 138 -12.04 -1.47 4.05
CA THR A 138 -13.26 -0.91 3.43
C THR A 138 -14.52 -1.70 3.80
N PRO A 139 -14.59 -3.04 3.60
CA PRO A 139 -15.78 -3.80 3.97
C PRO A 139 -16.07 -3.79 5.47
N TRP A 140 -15.05 -3.80 6.32
CA TRP A 140 -15.20 -3.78 7.79
C TRP A 140 -15.72 -2.43 8.29
N LEU A 141 -15.23 -1.34 7.71
CA LEU A 141 -15.74 0.01 7.96
C LEU A 141 -17.20 0.12 7.54
N ILE A 142 -17.56 -0.40 6.36
CA ILE A 142 -18.95 -0.44 5.90
C ILE A 142 -19.83 -1.21 6.90
N LEU A 143 -19.38 -2.38 7.36
CA LEU A 143 -20.09 -3.18 8.36
C LEU A 143 -20.23 -2.45 9.70
N ALA A 144 -19.17 -1.80 10.19
CA ALA A 144 -19.16 -1.05 11.44
C ALA A 144 -20.14 0.14 11.39
N VAL A 145 -20.12 0.92 10.31
CA VAL A 145 -21.03 2.06 10.10
C VAL A 145 -22.47 1.61 9.87
N ARG A 146 -22.72 0.45 9.26
CA ARG A 146 -24.07 -0.09 9.09
C ARG A 146 -24.59 -0.86 10.31
N SER A 147 -23.72 -1.13 11.29
CA SER A 147 -24.09 -1.85 12.51
C SER A 147 -25.18 -1.11 13.29
N ARG A 148 -25.99 -1.86 14.04
CA ARG A 148 -27.01 -1.30 14.95
C ARG A 148 -26.45 -0.98 16.34
N LEU A 149 -25.12 -1.00 16.52
CA LEU A 149 -24.47 -0.64 17.76
C LEU A 149 -24.68 0.86 18.04
N ALA A 150 -25.18 1.17 19.23
CA ALA A 150 -25.50 2.53 19.67
C ALA A 150 -24.33 3.17 20.44
N GLY A 151 -24.30 4.50 20.44
CA GLY A 151 -23.34 5.30 21.21
C GLY A 151 -21.88 4.91 20.98
N TRP A 152 -21.13 4.81 22.07
CA TRP A 152 -19.69 4.53 22.05
C TRP A 152 -19.33 3.18 21.41
N ARG A 153 -20.19 2.16 21.50
CA ARG A 153 -19.91 0.82 20.92
C ARG A 153 -19.85 0.88 19.39
N GLY A 154 -20.72 1.68 18.78
CA GLY A 154 -20.69 1.90 17.33
C GLY A 154 -19.44 2.67 16.89
N LEU A 155 -19.04 3.68 17.67
CA LEU A 155 -17.80 4.43 17.42
C LEU A 155 -16.56 3.57 17.62
N ALA A 156 -16.53 2.73 18.65
CA ALA A 156 -15.44 1.79 18.90
C ALA A 156 -15.29 0.78 17.76
N ALA A 157 -16.40 0.26 17.22
CA ALA A 157 -16.35 -0.61 16.05
C ALA A 157 -15.76 0.10 14.82
N VAL A 158 -16.08 1.38 14.61
CA VAL A 158 -15.48 2.20 13.54
C VAL A 158 -14.00 2.45 13.80
N ALA A 159 -13.62 2.80 15.03
CA ALA A 159 -12.21 3.00 15.42
C ALA A 159 -11.37 1.75 15.18
N VAL A 160 -11.85 0.59 15.63
CA VAL A 160 -11.16 -0.70 15.45
C VAL A 160 -11.04 -1.05 13.96
N ALA A 161 -12.09 -0.82 13.16
CA ALA A 161 -12.03 -1.06 11.72
C ALA A 161 -11.10 -0.06 11.00
N ALA A 162 -10.99 1.17 11.49
CA ALA A 162 -10.13 2.19 10.89
C ALA A 162 -8.65 2.02 11.26
N ALA A 163 -8.34 1.46 12.44
CA ALA A 163 -6.98 1.40 12.96
C ALA A 163 -5.95 0.80 11.98
N PRO A 164 -6.19 -0.36 11.31
CA PRO A 164 -5.23 -0.89 10.34
C PRO A 164 -5.06 0.01 9.10
N ALA A 165 -6.14 0.66 8.64
CA ALA A 165 -6.08 1.58 7.52
C ALA A 165 -5.31 2.86 7.88
N ALA A 166 -5.54 3.40 9.07
CA ALA A 166 -4.94 4.63 9.56
C ALA A 166 -3.43 4.56 9.85
N LEU A 167 -2.81 3.37 9.69
CA LEU A 167 -1.35 3.21 9.73
C LEU A 167 -0.63 4.00 8.63
N THR A 168 -1.35 4.46 7.60
CA THR A 168 -0.80 5.31 6.54
C THR A 168 -1.67 6.57 6.37
N PRO A 169 -1.10 7.71 5.93
CA PRO A 169 -1.88 8.92 5.68
C PRO A 169 -3.02 8.70 4.70
N TRP A 170 -2.73 8.00 3.60
CA TRP A 170 -3.73 7.65 2.60
C TRP A 170 -4.84 6.81 3.22
N GLY A 171 -4.49 5.79 3.99
CA GLY A 171 -5.47 4.91 4.60
C GLY A 171 -6.31 5.58 5.70
N GLY A 172 -5.78 6.56 6.42
CA GLY A 172 -6.56 7.40 7.34
C GLY A 172 -7.61 8.25 6.62
N LEU A 173 -7.22 8.91 5.52
CA LEU A 173 -8.14 9.67 4.66
C LEU A 173 -9.17 8.76 3.99
N TRP A 174 -8.74 7.58 3.55
CA TRP A 174 -9.61 6.57 2.97
C TRP A 174 -10.65 6.07 3.95
N ALA A 175 -10.24 5.73 5.18
CA ALA A 175 -11.14 5.27 6.23
C ALA A 175 -12.20 6.33 6.54
N LEU A 176 -11.78 7.60 6.66
CA LEU A 176 -12.69 8.73 6.80
C LEU A 176 -13.68 8.80 5.62
N GLY A 177 -13.20 8.76 4.38
CA GLY A 177 -14.05 8.79 3.19
C GLY A 177 -15.09 7.66 3.16
N VAL A 178 -14.67 6.42 3.45
CA VAL A 178 -15.58 5.26 3.52
C VAL A 178 -16.63 5.44 4.62
N VAL A 179 -16.24 5.96 5.78
CA VAL A 179 -17.18 6.24 6.88
C VAL A 179 -18.23 7.26 6.45
N LEU A 180 -17.81 8.37 5.81
CA LEU A 180 -18.71 9.43 5.35
C LEU A 180 -19.67 8.91 4.27
N VAL A 181 -19.15 8.28 3.22
CA VAL A 181 -19.98 7.75 2.12
C VAL A 181 -20.96 6.70 2.63
N THR A 182 -20.51 5.79 3.50
CA THR A 182 -21.39 4.76 4.07
C THR A 182 -22.46 5.37 4.97
N ALA A 183 -22.12 6.40 5.74
CA ALA A 183 -23.07 7.13 6.57
C ALA A 183 -24.11 7.86 5.73
N LEU A 184 -23.73 8.48 4.59
CA LEU A 184 -24.69 9.06 3.62
C LEU A 184 -25.63 7.99 3.05
N ALA A 185 -25.13 6.77 2.86
CA ALA A 185 -25.93 5.64 2.43
C ALA A 185 -26.84 5.05 3.54
N THR A 186 -26.68 5.48 4.79
CA THR A 186 -27.33 4.91 5.98
C THR A 186 -28.24 5.94 6.67
N PRO A 187 -29.50 6.09 6.24
CA PRO A 187 -30.36 7.24 6.60
C PRO A 187 -30.77 7.31 8.08
N TRP A 188 -30.64 6.24 8.84
CA TRP A 188 -31.00 6.19 10.26
C TRP A 188 -29.88 6.68 11.20
N ARG A 189 -28.74 7.17 10.69
CA ARG A 189 -27.66 7.73 11.51
C ARG A 189 -27.97 9.18 11.89
N SER A 190 -28.00 9.48 13.18
CA SER A 190 -28.23 10.83 13.72
C SER A 190 -27.06 11.79 13.45
N GLY A 191 -27.30 13.10 13.42
CA GLY A 191 -26.26 14.13 13.30
C GLY A 191 -25.19 14.09 14.40
N ARG A 192 -25.54 13.70 15.62
CA ARG A 192 -24.56 13.52 16.73
C ARG A 192 -23.55 12.41 16.42
N TRP A 193 -24.00 11.33 15.79
CA TRP A 193 -23.12 10.24 15.38
C TRP A 193 -22.18 10.69 14.26
N TRP A 194 -22.68 11.48 13.30
CA TRP A 194 -21.87 12.08 12.24
C TRP A 194 -20.73 12.93 12.80
N PHE A 195 -21.06 13.84 13.71
CA PHE A 195 -20.06 14.69 14.36
C PHE A 195 -19.01 13.85 15.10
N ALA A 196 -19.43 12.84 15.86
CA ALA A 196 -18.51 11.96 16.58
C ALA A 196 -17.62 11.14 15.64
N ALA A 197 -18.16 10.61 14.53
CA ALA A 197 -17.39 9.86 13.54
C ALA A 197 -16.39 10.76 12.80
N LEU A 198 -16.77 11.99 12.46
CA LEU A 198 -15.88 13.01 11.90
C LEU A 198 -14.75 13.39 12.87
N THR A 199 -15.09 13.58 14.14
CA THR A 199 -14.11 13.93 15.19
C THR A 199 -13.11 12.79 15.38
N LEU A 200 -13.59 11.55 15.46
CA LEU A 200 -12.76 10.35 15.51
C LEU A 200 -11.86 10.26 14.25
N GLY A 201 -12.45 10.58 13.10
CA GLY A 201 -11.80 10.64 11.80
C GLY A 201 -10.64 11.64 11.73
N ALA A 202 -10.86 12.85 12.22
CA ALA A 202 -9.81 13.85 12.33
C ALA A 202 -8.71 13.35 13.29
N GLY A 203 -9.11 12.76 14.42
CA GLY A 203 -8.22 12.25 15.46
C GLY A 203 -7.17 11.26 14.94
N TRP A 204 -7.57 10.25 14.16
CA TRP A 204 -6.62 9.26 13.63
C TRP A 204 -5.73 9.79 12.48
N CYS A 205 -6.03 10.97 11.93
CA CYS A 205 -5.18 11.63 10.94
C CYS A 205 -4.14 12.56 11.57
N LEU A 206 -4.33 12.96 12.83
CA LEU A 206 -3.41 13.86 13.53
C LEU A 206 -1.94 13.40 13.52
N PRO A 207 -1.60 12.11 13.68
CA PRO A 207 -0.20 11.68 13.77
C PRO A 207 0.65 12.01 12.55
N TRP A 208 0.06 12.16 11.37
CA TRP A 208 0.78 12.57 10.16
C TRP A 208 0.45 13.99 9.70
N VAL A 209 -0.75 14.50 10.00
CA VAL A 209 -1.14 15.88 9.68
C VAL A 209 -0.31 16.88 10.51
N ILE A 210 -0.11 16.63 11.81
CA ILE A 210 0.63 17.55 12.67
C ILE A 210 2.08 17.71 12.19
N PRO A 211 2.90 16.65 12.05
CA PRO A 211 4.24 16.79 11.50
C PRO A 211 4.22 17.31 10.05
N GLY A 212 3.23 16.89 9.26
CA GLY A 212 3.04 17.38 7.90
C GLY A 212 2.86 18.90 7.83
N LEU A 213 2.08 19.52 8.71
CA LEU A 213 1.88 20.97 8.76
C LEU A 213 3.07 21.72 9.36
N HIS A 214 3.72 21.15 10.38
CA HIS A 214 4.89 21.76 11.02
C HIS A 214 6.15 21.76 10.14
N TYR A 215 6.31 20.74 9.30
CA TYR A 215 7.51 20.54 8.50
C TYR A 215 7.27 20.58 6.98
N ALA A 216 6.03 20.86 6.52
CA ALA A 216 5.77 21.17 5.11
C ALA A 216 6.34 22.56 4.79
N THR A 217 7.63 22.59 4.51
CA THR A 217 8.30 23.84 4.10
C THR A 217 8.19 24.10 2.61
N THR A 218 7.69 23.16 1.79
CA THR A 218 7.57 23.34 0.34
C THR A 218 6.44 22.56 -0.32
N ALA A 219 5.94 23.12 -1.42
CA ALA A 219 5.10 22.41 -2.39
C ALA A 219 5.78 21.11 -2.84
N ALA A 220 4.98 20.09 -3.14
CA ALA A 220 5.53 18.85 -3.71
C ALA A 220 6.01 19.10 -5.14
N ASP A 221 7.00 18.30 -5.57
CA ASP A 221 7.56 18.41 -6.91
C ASP A 221 6.44 18.35 -7.98
N PRO A 222 6.30 19.39 -8.83
CA PRO A 222 5.34 19.45 -9.92
C PRO A 222 5.36 18.24 -10.87
N ASP A 223 6.50 17.57 -11.01
CA ASP A 223 6.65 16.40 -11.86
C ASP A 223 6.12 15.12 -11.21
N GLY A 224 5.86 15.15 -9.90
CA GLY A 224 5.12 14.11 -9.19
C GLY A 224 3.75 13.82 -9.82
N ALA A 225 3.02 14.84 -10.27
CA ALA A 225 1.73 14.65 -10.92
C ALA A 225 1.83 13.77 -12.17
N ASN A 226 2.87 13.98 -12.98
CA ASN A 226 3.13 13.17 -14.15
C ASN A 226 3.63 11.77 -13.76
N ALA A 227 4.63 11.70 -12.88
CA ALA A 227 5.29 10.45 -12.47
C ALA A 227 4.32 9.43 -11.85
N PHE A 228 3.36 9.90 -11.03
CA PHE A 228 2.43 9.05 -10.30
C PHE A 228 1.05 8.88 -10.97
N ALA A 229 0.82 9.50 -12.15
CA ALA A 229 -0.39 9.31 -12.93
C ALA A 229 -0.52 7.86 -13.43
N ALA A 230 -1.71 7.29 -13.30
CA ALA A 230 -2.05 5.96 -13.81
C ALA A 230 -1.60 5.75 -15.27
N GLN A 231 -1.08 4.56 -15.55
CA GLN A 231 -0.55 4.20 -16.85
C GLN A 231 -1.33 3.04 -17.47
N SER A 232 -1.08 2.83 -18.76
CA SER A 232 -1.60 1.65 -19.45
C SER A 232 -0.78 0.44 -19.05
N ASP A 233 -1.43 -0.58 -18.49
CA ASP A 233 -0.83 -1.89 -18.21
C ASP A 233 -1.19 -2.94 -19.28
N SER A 234 -2.07 -2.56 -20.20
CA SER A 234 -2.56 -3.37 -21.31
C SER A 234 -2.42 -2.63 -22.64
N PRO A 235 -2.45 -3.33 -23.79
CA PRO A 235 -2.45 -2.69 -25.11
C PRO A 235 -3.69 -1.83 -25.42
N LEU A 236 -4.74 -1.89 -24.59
CA LEU A 236 -6.02 -1.21 -24.82
C LEU A 236 -6.12 0.18 -24.15
N GLY A 237 -5.02 0.69 -23.62
CA GLY A 237 -4.94 2.04 -23.05
C GLY A 237 -5.30 2.14 -21.57
N VAL A 238 -5.10 3.33 -21.00
CA VAL A 238 -5.30 3.63 -19.57
C VAL A 238 -6.74 3.33 -19.13
N LEU A 239 -7.74 3.68 -19.95
CA LEU A 239 -9.14 3.49 -19.59
C LEU A 239 -9.46 2.01 -19.31
N VAL A 240 -9.04 1.10 -20.20
CA VAL A 240 -9.28 -0.33 -20.02
C VAL A 240 -8.43 -0.88 -18.87
N SER A 241 -7.19 -0.41 -18.74
CA SER A 241 -6.29 -0.79 -17.65
C SER A 241 -6.95 -0.51 -16.29
N VAL A 242 -7.43 0.72 -16.09
CA VAL A 242 -8.07 1.17 -14.84
C VAL A 242 -9.47 0.56 -14.65
N ALA A 243 -10.28 0.43 -15.70
CA ALA A 243 -11.60 -0.22 -15.62
C ALA A 243 -11.50 -1.71 -15.26
N THR A 244 -10.39 -2.36 -15.61
CA THR A 244 -10.06 -3.74 -15.22
C THR A 244 -9.18 -3.80 -13.97
N LEU A 245 -9.16 -2.72 -13.18
CA LEU A 245 -8.56 -2.58 -11.86
C LEU A 245 -7.02 -2.46 -11.82
N GLY A 246 -6.34 -2.33 -12.95
CA GLY A 246 -4.90 -2.12 -12.96
C GLY A 246 -4.53 -0.66 -13.25
N GLY A 247 -3.36 -0.49 -13.88
CA GLY A 247 -2.85 0.81 -14.29
C GLY A 247 -1.91 1.48 -13.30
N ILE A 248 -1.09 0.73 -12.56
CA ILE A 248 0.06 1.30 -11.84
C ILE A 248 0.87 2.23 -12.72
N TRP A 249 1.32 3.31 -12.10
CA TRP A 249 2.31 4.21 -12.66
C TRP A 249 3.72 3.61 -12.73
N ALA A 250 4.03 2.59 -11.93
CA ALA A 250 5.34 1.95 -11.82
C ALA A 250 5.45 0.71 -12.73
N PRO A 251 6.26 0.72 -13.79
CA PRO A 251 6.36 -0.41 -14.73
C PRO A 251 6.79 -1.71 -14.06
N ALA A 252 7.69 -1.62 -13.08
CA ALA A 252 8.19 -2.78 -12.35
C ALA A 252 7.12 -3.45 -11.46
N ALA A 253 5.96 -2.83 -11.26
CA ALA A 253 4.83 -3.40 -10.52
C ALA A 253 3.74 -3.99 -11.42
N VAL A 254 3.85 -3.85 -12.75
CA VAL A 254 2.89 -4.39 -13.71
C VAL A 254 3.12 -5.90 -13.89
N PRO A 255 2.13 -6.76 -13.61
CA PRO A 255 2.22 -8.18 -13.93
C PRO A 255 2.34 -8.40 -15.44
N GLY A 256 3.19 -9.33 -15.87
CA GLY A 256 3.38 -9.62 -17.29
C GLY A 256 2.09 -10.11 -17.96
N SER A 257 1.24 -10.81 -17.22
CA SER A 257 -0.07 -11.27 -17.68
C SER A 257 -1.00 -10.16 -18.19
N ARG A 258 -0.83 -8.91 -17.74
CA ARG A 258 -1.64 -7.75 -18.17
C ARG A 258 -1.48 -7.39 -19.65
N SER A 259 -0.41 -7.87 -20.28
CA SER A 259 -0.18 -7.75 -21.72
C SER A 259 -0.87 -8.85 -22.55
N THR A 260 -1.42 -9.89 -21.92
CA THR A 260 -1.98 -11.05 -22.61
C THR A 260 -3.46 -10.86 -22.94
N THR A 261 -3.86 -11.29 -24.14
CA THR A 261 -5.27 -11.21 -24.58
C THR A 261 -6.23 -11.90 -23.63
N LEU A 262 -5.84 -13.04 -23.05
CA LEU A 262 -6.68 -13.79 -22.12
C LEU A 262 -6.98 -13.00 -20.84
N SER A 263 -5.95 -12.50 -20.16
CA SER A 263 -6.14 -11.74 -18.91
C SER A 263 -6.89 -10.44 -19.12
N ILE A 264 -6.68 -9.77 -20.26
CA ILE A 264 -7.46 -8.59 -20.66
C ILE A 264 -8.93 -8.96 -20.87
N ALA A 265 -9.21 -9.99 -21.68
CA ALA A 265 -10.57 -10.43 -21.96
C ALA A 265 -11.31 -10.83 -20.68
N VAL A 266 -10.65 -11.53 -19.77
CA VAL A 266 -11.21 -11.91 -18.46
C VAL A 266 -11.41 -10.70 -17.57
N GLY A 267 -10.49 -9.74 -17.54
CA GLY A 267 -10.65 -8.48 -16.81
C GLY A 267 -11.87 -7.68 -17.29
N VAL A 268 -12.04 -7.57 -18.62
CA VAL A 268 -13.22 -6.94 -19.22
C VAL A 268 -14.49 -7.73 -18.89
N ALA A 269 -14.44 -9.06 -18.95
CA ALA A 269 -15.57 -9.90 -18.56
C ALA A 269 -15.99 -9.68 -17.10
N LEU A 270 -15.03 -9.58 -16.17
CA LEU A 270 -15.31 -9.26 -14.76
C LEU A 270 -15.95 -7.88 -14.59
N PHE A 271 -15.51 -6.87 -15.34
CA PHE A 271 -16.14 -5.55 -15.35
C PHE A 271 -17.59 -5.63 -15.86
N VAL A 272 -17.84 -6.33 -16.96
CA VAL A 272 -19.20 -6.55 -17.49
C VAL A 272 -20.07 -7.32 -16.50
N VAL A 273 -19.54 -8.36 -15.85
CA VAL A 273 -20.26 -9.09 -14.78
C VAL A 273 -20.60 -8.16 -13.62
N ALA A 274 -19.71 -7.25 -13.23
CA ALA A 274 -20.01 -6.25 -12.20
C ALA A 274 -21.18 -5.34 -12.62
N LEU A 275 -21.21 -4.86 -13.87
CA LEU A 275 -22.36 -4.10 -14.40
C LEU A 275 -23.66 -4.90 -14.37
N VAL A 276 -23.63 -6.20 -14.72
CA VAL A 276 -24.78 -7.09 -14.58
C VAL A 276 -25.20 -7.21 -13.12
N GLY A 277 -24.25 -7.25 -12.18
CA GLY A 277 -24.50 -7.24 -10.75
C GLY A 277 -25.30 -6.03 -10.28
N LEU A 278 -25.07 -4.85 -10.85
CA LEU A 278 -25.86 -3.65 -10.55
C LEU A 278 -27.33 -3.84 -10.95
N VAL A 279 -27.56 -4.41 -12.13
CA VAL A 279 -28.92 -4.68 -12.65
C VAL A 279 -29.61 -5.73 -11.78
N VAL A 280 -28.92 -6.80 -11.42
CA VAL A 280 -29.43 -7.85 -10.52
C VAL A 280 -29.83 -7.23 -9.18
N LEU A 281 -28.94 -6.47 -8.56
CA LEU A 281 -29.16 -5.86 -7.26
C LEU A 281 -30.35 -4.87 -7.28
N ALA A 282 -30.47 -4.08 -8.35
CA ALA A 282 -31.60 -3.16 -8.54
C ALA A 282 -32.93 -3.87 -8.74
N ARG A 283 -32.95 -4.99 -9.48
CA ARG A 283 -34.14 -5.83 -9.71
C ARG A 283 -34.59 -6.54 -8.43
N ASP A 284 -33.66 -6.94 -7.58
CA ASP A 284 -33.93 -7.56 -6.28
C ASP A 284 -34.26 -6.53 -5.18
N GLY A 285 -34.68 -5.32 -5.55
CA GLY A 285 -35.17 -4.29 -4.63
C GLY A 285 -34.09 -3.44 -3.94
N HIS A 286 -32.81 -3.69 -4.19
CA HIS A 286 -31.70 -3.00 -3.52
C HIS A 286 -31.18 -1.79 -4.32
N ARG A 287 -32.08 -0.99 -4.92
CA ARG A 287 -31.74 0.11 -5.85
C ARG A 287 -30.74 1.12 -5.30
N ARG A 288 -30.86 1.51 -4.02
CA ARG A 288 -29.92 2.43 -3.37
C ARG A 288 -28.51 1.84 -3.28
N ALA A 289 -28.39 0.56 -2.94
CA ALA A 289 -27.10 -0.12 -2.90
C ALA A 289 -26.50 -0.25 -4.30
N ALA A 290 -27.31 -0.54 -5.31
CA ALA A 290 -26.90 -0.55 -6.71
C ALA A 290 -26.39 0.83 -7.16
N ALA A 291 -27.06 1.93 -6.79
CA ALA A 291 -26.58 3.27 -7.11
C ALA A 291 -25.20 3.57 -6.51
N TRP A 292 -25.01 3.33 -5.19
CA TRP A 292 -23.72 3.58 -4.53
C TRP A 292 -22.60 2.66 -5.04
N LEU A 293 -22.88 1.38 -5.28
CA LEU A 293 -21.90 0.45 -5.86
C LEU A 293 -21.61 0.81 -7.33
N GLY A 294 -22.58 1.30 -8.09
CA GLY A 294 -22.38 1.80 -9.44
C GLY A 294 -21.49 3.03 -9.48
N CYS A 295 -21.72 3.99 -8.57
CA CYS A 295 -20.83 5.13 -8.39
C CYS A 295 -19.41 4.67 -8.02
N ALA A 296 -19.26 3.76 -7.07
CA ALA A 296 -17.97 3.22 -6.67
C ALA A 296 -17.25 2.46 -7.81
N LEU A 297 -18.00 1.75 -8.66
CA LEU A 297 -17.47 1.00 -9.80
C LEU A 297 -16.97 1.91 -10.93
N VAL A 298 -17.67 3.01 -11.23
CA VAL A 298 -17.45 3.79 -12.46
C VAL A 298 -16.75 5.12 -12.20
N VAL A 299 -17.13 5.86 -11.17
CA VAL A 299 -16.65 7.23 -10.95
C VAL A 299 -15.15 7.27 -10.67
N PRO A 300 -14.58 6.46 -9.74
CA PRO A 300 -13.15 6.53 -9.49
C PRO A 300 -12.29 6.14 -10.71
N PRO A 301 -12.56 5.04 -11.44
CA PRO A 301 -11.84 4.75 -12.69
C PRO A 301 -11.93 5.87 -13.73
N ALA A 302 -13.10 6.49 -13.89
CA ALA A 302 -13.28 7.61 -14.81
C ALA A 302 -12.44 8.83 -14.39
N VAL A 303 -12.46 9.18 -13.10
CA VAL A 303 -11.63 10.28 -12.54
C VAL A 303 -10.14 9.99 -12.73
N VAL A 304 -9.69 8.77 -12.42
CA VAL A 304 -8.29 8.37 -12.61
C VAL A 304 -7.88 8.45 -14.08
N THR A 305 -8.73 7.99 -14.99
CA THR A 305 -8.48 8.09 -16.44
C THR A 305 -8.39 9.55 -16.90
N LEU A 306 -9.29 10.42 -16.41
CA LEU A 306 -9.25 11.85 -16.70
C LEU A 306 -7.99 12.51 -16.14
N LEU A 307 -7.58 12.17 -14.92
CA LEU A 307 -6.36 12.68 -14.29
C LEU A 307 -5.08 12.21 -14.98
N ALA A 308 -5.13 11.13 -15.76
CA ALA A 308 -4.01 10.67 -16.56
C ALA A 308 -3.88 11.40 -17.92
N THR A 309 -4.85 12.22 -18.30
CA THR A 309 -4.74 13.07 -19.51
C THR A 309 -3.85 14.29 -19.27
N GLY A 310 -3.36 14.94 -20.33
CA GLY A 310 -2.56 16.17 -20.23
C GLY A 310 -3.19 17.26 -19.34
N PRO A 311 -4.48 17.63 -19.55
CA PRO A 311 -5.19 18.56 -18.68
C PRO A 311 -5.32 18.08 -17.23
N GLY A 312 -5.59 16.78 -17.03
CA GLY A 312 -5.70 16.18 -15.70
C GLY A 312 -4.39 16.22 -14.91
N ILE A 313 -3.27 15.92 -15.58
CA ILE A 313 -1.92 16.05 -15.03
C ILE A 313 -1.62 17.52 -14.70
N GLY A 314 -2.01 18.47 -15.57
CA GLY A 314 -1.87 19.90 -15.31
C GLY A 314 -2.64 20.36 -14.06
N LEU A 315 -3.87 19.88 -13.88
CA LEU A 315 -4.68 20.13 -12.67
C LEU A 315 -4.00 19.57 -11.42
N MET A 316 -3.56 18.31 -11.47
CA MET A 316 -2.88 17.68 -10.33
C MET A 316 -1.58 18.39 -10.00
N ARG A 317 -0.81 18.81 -11.01
CA ARG A 317 0.41 19.61 -10.86
C ARG A 317 0.13 20.91 -10.12
N ALA A 318 -0.92 21.64 -10.52
CA ALA A 318 -1.32 22.86 -9.82
C ALA A 318 -1.77 22.57 -8.37
N ALA A 319 -2.51 21.49 -8.15
CA ALA A 319 -3.00 21.11 -6.84
C ALA A 319 -1.87 20.70 -5.88
N GLN A 320 -0.75 20.14 -6.38
CA GLN A 320 0.42 19.78 -5.56
C GLN A 320 1.14 21.00 -4.95
N ALA A 321 0.82 22.22 -5.38
CA ALA A 321 1.25 23.44 -4.70
C ALA A 321 0.66 23.56 -3.29
N LEU A 322 -0.50 22.94 -3.03
CA LEU A 322 -1.13 22.92 -1.72
C LEU A 322 -0.49 21.82 -0.84
N PRO A 323 -0.03 22.17 0.38
CA PRO A 323 0.50 21.19 1.32
C PRO A 323 -0.46 20.02 1.55
N GLY A 324 0.06 18.79 1.52
CA GLY A 324 -0.70 17.56 1.77
C GLY A 324 -1.38 16.93 0.54
N VAL A 325 -1.57 17.66 -0.57
CA VAL A 325 -2.19 17.10 -1.79
C VAL A 325 -1.34 15.98 -2.39
N ALA A 326 -0.03 16.01 -2.20
CA ALA A 326 0.89 14.96 -2.64
C ALA A 326 0.54 13.56 -2.09
N VAL A 327 -0.19 13.45 -0.98
CA VAL A 327 -0.69 12.15 -0.48
C VAL A 327 -1.62 11.47 -1.48
N ALA A 328 -2.33 12.27 -2.29
CA ALA A 328 -3.32 11.84 -3.25
C ALA A 328 -2.80 11.75 -4.70
N ARG A 329 -1.52 12.09 -4.95
CA ARG A 329 -0.90 12.10 -6.30
C ARG A 329 -0.80 10.73 -6.96
N ASP A 330 -0.73 9.66 -6.18
CA ASP A 330 -0.83 8.28 -6.66
C ASP A 330 -2.30 7.96 -7.00
N THR A 331 -2.68 8.30 -8.24
CA THR A 331 -4.08 8.19 -8.68
C THR A 331 -4.56 6.74 -8.77
N HIS A 332 -3.65 5.77 -8.96
CA HIS A 332 -4.01 4.35 -8.92
C HIS A 332 -4.63 3.93 -7.57
N ARG A 333 -4.28 4.57 -6.44
CA ARG A 333 -4.92 4.26 -5.15
C ARG A 333 -6.44 4.49 -5.15
N TRP A 334 -6.91 5.39 -6.00
CA TRP A 334 -8.31 5.76 -6.11
C TRP A 334 -9.14 4.68 -6.82
N VAL A 335 -8.51 3.65 -7.41
CA VAL A 335 -9.20 2.51 -8.05
C VAL A 335 -9.80 1.54 -7.03
N GLY A 336 -9.33 1.55 -5.78
CA GLY A 336 -9.78 0.60 -4.76
C GLY A 336 -11.30 0.56 -4.45
N PRO A 337 -12.11 1.64 -4.58
CA PRO A 337 -13.56 1.51 -4.40
C PRO A 337 -14.18 0.69 -5.54
N ALA A 338 -13.67 0.82 -6.76
CA ALA A 338 -14.09 0.02 -7.90
C ALA A 338 -13.71 -1.44 -7.71
N ALA A 339 -12.50 -1.73 -7.19
CA ALA A 339 -12.10 -3.10 -6.85
C ALA A 339 -13.03 -3.73 -5.80
N THR A 340 -13.42 -2.96 -4.78
CA THR A 340 -14.38 -3.43 -3.74
C THR A 340 -15.77 -3.67 -4.35
N ALA A 341 -16.25 -2.73 -5.18
CA ALA A 341 -17.54 -2.85 -5.85
C ALA A 341 -17.58 -4.06 -6.79
N THR A 342 -16.55 -4.26 -7.61
CA THR A 342 -16.41 -5.43 -8.49
C THR A 342 -16.51 -6.73 -7.69
N ALA A 343 -15.77 -6.86 -6.58
CA ALA A 343 -15.80 -8.07 -5.76
C ALA A 343 -17.20 -8.36 -5.19
N VAL A 344 -17.92 -7.34 -4.70
CA VAL A 344 -19.30 -7.48 -4.20
C VAL A 344 -20.26 -7.88 -5.33
N LEU A 345 -20.23 -7.17 -6.45
CA LEU A 345 -21.17 -7.33 -7.55
C LEU A 345 -21.00 -8.66 -8.27
N VAL A 346 -19.75 -9.10 -8.47
CA VAL A 346 -19.44 -10.41 -9.06
C VAL A 346 -20.00 -11.55 -8.19
N GLY A 347 -19.89 -11.47 -6.86
CA GLY A 347 -20.50 -12.45 -5.97
C GLY A 347 -22.03 -12.46 -6.03
N VAL A 348 -22.66 -11.29 -6.12
CA VAL A 348 -24.13 -11.17 -6.31
C VAL A 348 -24.58 -11.85 -7.61
N VAL A 349 -23.85 -11.67 -8.70
CA VAL A 349 -24.13 -12.38 -9.96
C VAL A 349 -23.94 -13.88 -9.80
N ALA A 350 -22.85 -14.33 -9.18
CA ALA A 350 -22.58 -15.76 -8.97
C ALA A 350 -23.71 -16.44 -8.17
N ALA A 351 -24.22 -15.80 -7.11
CA ALA A 351 -25.37 -16.30 -6.35
C ALA A 351 -26.64 -16.35 -7.20
N SER A 352 -26.89 -15.33 -8.03
CA SER A 352 -28.05 -15.27 -8.91
C SER A 352 -28.02 -16.33 -9.99
N VAL A 353 -26.86 -16.57 -10.61
CA VAL A 353 -26.64 -17.65 -11.57
C VAL A 353 -26.83 -19.01 -10.92
N ALA A 354 -26.21 -19.23 -9.74
CA ALA A 354 -26.39 -20.47 -8.99
C ALA A 354 -27.86 -20.73 -8.67
N GLN A 355 -28.62 -19.71 -8.26
CA GLN A 355 -30.05 -19.84 -7.97
C GLN A 355 -30.86 -20.19 -9.24
N ARG A 356 -30.58 -19.56 -10.39
CA ARG A 356 -31.25 -19.88 -11.65
C ARG A 356 -30.95 -21.31 -12.10
N LEU A 357 -29.69 -21.73 -12.06
CA LEU A 357 -29.30 -23.07 -12.46
C LEU A 357 -29.88 -24.16 -11.54
N ARG A 358 -29.98 -23.90 -10.22
CA ARG A 358 -30.66 -24.81 -9.29
C ARG A 358 -32.13 -25.05 -9.65
N ARG A 359 -32.84 -24.01 -10.12
CA ARG A 359 -34.24 -24.13 -10.56
C ARG A 359 -34.36 -24.99 -11.82
N ILE A 360 -33.42 -24.86 -12.75
CA ILE A 360 -33.42 -25.60 -14.02
C ILE A 360 -33.00 -27.06 -13.81
N ALA A 361 -31.86 -27.28 -13.16
CA ALA A 361 -31.25 -28.60 -13.02
C ALA A 361 -31.90 -29.48 -11.93
N ARG A 362 -32.82 -28.92 -11.11
CA ARG A 362 -33.41 -29.57 -9.92
C ARG A 362 -32.37 -30.17 -8.95
N ALA A 363 -31.12 -29.68 -9.01
CA ALA A 363 -30.01 -30.12 -8.18
C ALA A 363 -29.46 -28.95 -7.36
N ALA A 364 -29.23 -29.14 -6.06
CA ALA A 364 -28.88 -28.06 -5.15
C ALA A 364 -27.37 -27.68 -5.17
N VAL A 365 -26.48 -28.67 -5.27
CA VAL A 365 -25.05 -28.50 -4.98
C VAL A 365 -24.21 -28.22 -6.23
N ALA A 366 -24.30 -29.08 -7.26
CA ALA A 366 -23.46 -28.98 -8.45
C ALA A 366 -23.50 -27.61 -9.16
N PRO A 367 -24.66 -26.96 -9.35
CA PRO A 367 -24.70 -25.65 -10.01
C PRO A 367 -24.05 -24.52 -9.20
N THR A 368 -24.04 -24.64 -7.87
CA THR A 368 -23.38 -23.66 -6.99
C THR A 368 -21.88 -23.79 -7.08
N VAL A 369 -21.39 -25.03 -7.03
CA VAL A 369 -19.97 -25.32 -7.19
C VAL A 369 -19.49 -24.83 -8.56
N ALA A 370 -20.23 -25.12 -9.64
CA ALA A 370 -19.88 -24.67 -10.99
C ALA A 370 -19.83 -23.13 -11.10
N ALA A 371 -20.84 -22.42 -10.60
CA ALA A 371 -20.86 -20.95 -10.65
C ALA A 371 -19.70 -20.34 -9.82
N VAL A 372 -19.44 -20.89 -8.63
CA VAL A 372 -18.35 -20.44 -7.76
C VAL A 372 -17.00 -20.69 -8.42
N LEU A 373 -16.75 -21.90 -8.92
CA LEU A 373 -15.50 -22.26 -9.60
C LEU A 373 -15.27 -21.39 -10.83
N ALA A 374 -16.27 -21.23 -11.71
CA ALA A 374 -16.15 -20.39 -12.90
C ALA A 374 -15.79 -18.95 -12.54
N THR A 375 -16.43 -18.38 -11.52
CA THR A 375 -16.15 -17.00 -11.09
C THR A 375 -14.77 -16.86 -10.45
N CYS A 376 -14.35 -17.83 -9.63
CA CYS A 376 -13.01 -17.83 -9.03
C CYS A 376 -11.92 -18.00 -10.10
N SER A 377 -12.16 -18.82 -11.13
CA SER A 377 -11.25 -18.96 -12.26
C SER A 377 -11.06 -17.64 -13.02
N PHE A 378 -12.08 -16.78 -13.13
CA PHE A 378 -11.91 -15.46 -13.74
C PHE A 378 -10.99 -14.56 -12.91
N ALA A 379 -11.11 -14.57 -11.58
CA ALA A 379 -10.19 -13.82 -10.71
C ALA A 379 -8.73 -14.27 -10.91
N VAL A 380 -8.50 -15.58 -10.96
CA VAL A 380 -7.18 -16.17 -11.20
C VAL A 380 -6.66 -15.82 -12.60
N LEU A 381 -7.47 -15.98 -13.64
CA LEU A 381 -7.07 -15.72 -15.02
C LEU A 381 -6.87 -14.23 -15.34
N ALA A 382 -7.41 -13.31 -14.55
CA ALA A 382 -7.16 -11.89 -14.69
C ALA A 382 -5.70 -11.50 -14.34
N VAL A 383 -5.05 -12.26 -13.46
CA VAL A 383 -3.64 -12.08 -13.07
C VAL A 383 -3.04 -13.43 -12.58
N PRO A 384 -2.82 -14.40 -13.49
CA PRO A 384 -2.43 -15.76 -13.13
C PRO A 384 -1.00 -15.88 -12.58
N ASP A 385 -0.15 -14.91 -12.88
CA ASP A 385 1.24 -14.81 -12.42
C ASP A 385 1.37 -14.22 -11.00
N ALA A 386 0.27 -13.81 -10.37
CA ALA A 386 0.28 -13.21 -9.03
C ALA A 386 1.04 -14.05 -7.97
N PRO A 387 0.80 -15.36 -7.79
CA PRO A 387 1.53 -16.15 -6.80
C PRO A 387 3.04 -16.12 -7.04
N THR A 388 3.47 -16.30 -8.29
CA THR A 388 4.89 -16.32 -8.64
C THR A 388 5.55 -14.97 -8.36
N LEU A 389 4.90 -13.87 -8.77
CA LEU A 389 5.42 -12.52 -8.59
C LEU A 389 5.47 -12.12 -7.11
N LEU A 390 4.42 -12.41 -6.35
CA LEU A 390 4.36 -12.09 -4.92
C LEU A 390 5.35 -12.91 -4.10
N HIS A 391 5.51 -14.20 -4.39
CA HIS A 391 6.54 -15.01 -3.74
C HIS A 391 7.94 -14.51 -4.07
N ALA A 392 8.21 -14.05 -5.30
CA ALA A 392 9.51 -13.50 -5.66
C ALA A 392 9.78 -12.13 -4.99
N ALA A 393 8.74 -11.31 -4.83
CA ALA A 393 8.82 -9.99 -4.20
C ALA A 393 9.05 -10.09 -2.68
N TYR A 394 8.29 -10.94 -2.00
CA TYR A 394 8.30 -11.04 -0.54
C TYR A 394 9.10 -12.26 -0.11
N GLN A 395 10.41 -12.06 0.03
CA GLN A 395 11.33 -13.05 0.59
C GLN A 395 11.95 -12.48 1.87
N PRO A 396 11.77 -13.15 3.03
CA PRO A 396 12.43 -12.72 4.25
C PRO A 396 13.96 -12.78 4.10
N VAL A 397 14.64 -11.73 4.54
CA VAL A 397 16.10 -11.61 4.52
C VAL A 397 16.62 -11.19 5.88
N GLY A 398 17.82 -11.65 6.24
CA GLY A 398 18.59 -11.08 7.36
C GLY A 398 19.37 -9.86 6.88
N MET A 399 19.67 -8.92 7.78
CA MET A 399 20.48 -7.75 7.45
C MET A 399 21.89 -8.17 6.97
N PRO A 400 22.56 -7.37 6.13
CA PRO A 400 23.90 -7.70 5.64
C PRO A 400 24.90 -7.83 6.80
N PRO A 401 25.98 -8.62 6.62
CA PRO A 401 27.06 -8.69 7.61
C PRO A 401 27.61 -7.30 7.93
N GLY A 402 27.84 -7.03 9.22
CA GLY A 402 28.33 -5.74 9.70
C GLY A 402 27.24 -4.69 9.98
N TRP A 403 25.97 -4.96 9.66
CA TRP A 403 24.86 -4.02 9.90
C TRP A 403 24.81 -3.49 11.33
N ALA A 404 24.78 -4.36 12.33
CA ALA A 404 24.66 -3.95 13.74
C ALA A 404 25.86 -3.09 14.19
N ALA A 405 27.08 -3.52 13.87
CA ALA A 405 28.29 -2.77 14.18
C ALA A 405 28.32 -1.39 13.50
N ALA A 406 27.85 -1.30 12.24
CA ALA A 406 27.76 -0.03 11.53
C ALA A 406 26.72 0.92 12.14
N VAL A 407 25.56 0.40 12.57
CA VAL A 407 24.53 1.19 13.28
C VAL A 407 25.09 1.72 14.60
N ASP A 408 25.69 0.86 15.43
CA ASP A 408 26.26 1.24 16.72
C ASP A 408 27.38 2.28 16.57
N ALA A 409 28.27 2.09 15.58
CA ALA A 409 29.35 3.03 15.30
C ALA A 409 28.84 4.37 14.78
N ALA A 410 27.77 4.36 13.96
CA ALA A 410 27.18 5.58 13.42
C ALA A 410 26.50 6.41 14.52
N ASP A 411 25.72 5.79 15.40
CA ASP A 411 25.11 6.46 16.56
C ASP A 411 26.17 7.09 17.47
N GLN A 412 27.25 6.36 17.77
CA GLN A 412 28.36 6.86 18.58
C GLN A 412 29.13 8.00 17.90
N ALA A 413 29.41 7.89 16.60
CA ALA A 413 30.14 8.91 15.87
C ALA A 413 29.33 10.20 15.68
N ALA A 414 28.02 10.07 15.48
CA ALA A 414 27.13 11.21 15.29
C ALA A 414 26.92 12.01 16.59
N GLY A 415 26.81 11.32 17.74
CA GLY A 415 26.37 11.95 18.98
C GLY A 415 24.95 12.49 18.81
N ASP A 416 24.74 13.78 19.05
CA ASP A 416 23.43 14.44 18.86
C ASP A 416 23.22 14.99 17.43
N ARG A 417 24.19 14.83 16.54
CA ARG A 417 24.18 15.38 15.18
C ARG A 417 23.54 14.43 14.16
N ALA A 418 23.25 14.93 12.97
CA ALA A 418 22.67 14.12 11.89
C ALA A 418 23.69 13.13 11.29
N VAL A 419 23.17 12.10 10.62
CA VAL A 419 23.95 11.11 9.86
C VAL A 419 23.67 11.23 8.38
N LEU A 420 24.70 11.43 7.56
CA LEU A 420 24.59 11.40 6.09
C LEU A 420 24.76 9.97 5.59
N VAL A 421 23.92 9.53 4.66
CA VAL A 421 24.01 8.21 4.05
C VAL A 421 24.42 8.29 2.59
N LEU A 422 25.45 7.53 2.22
CA LEU A 422 25.96 7.39 0.87
C LEU A 422 25.98 5.92 0.44
N PRO A 423 25.86 5.60 -0.86
CA PRO A 423 25.66 6.51 -2.00
C PRO A 423 24.36 7.32 -1.97
N TRP A 424 24.36 8.51 -2.58
CA TRP A 424 23.19 9.40 -2.64
C TRP A 424 22.08 8.81 -3.52
N SER A 425 21.21 8.01 -2.92
CA SER A 425 20.04 7.41 -3.57
C SER A 425 18.98 7.07 -2.52
N ALA A 426 17.70 7.19 -2.87
CA ALA A 426 16.59 6.82 -1.98
C ALA A 426 16.43 5.31 -1.85
N PHE A 427 16.74 4.57 -2.92
CA PHE A 427 16.63 3.11 -2.97
C PHE A 427 18.01 2.47 -2.94
N ARG A 428 18.11 1.36 -2.23
CA ARG A 428 19.24 0.45 -2.20
C ARG A 428 18.93 -0.76 -3.07
N ALA A 429 19.91 -1.20 -3.82
CA ALA A 429 19.89 -2.45 -4.57
C ALA A 429 21.33 -2.92 -4.69
N ALA A 430 21.58 -4.23 -4.57
CA ALA A 430 22.94 -4.75 -4.67
C ALA A 430 23.57 -4.45 -6.04
N ARG A 431 24.88 -4.22 -6.06
CA ARG A 431 25.60 -3.94 -7.32
C ARG A 431 25.53 -5.11 -8.29
N SER A 432 25.75 -6.32 -7.79
CA SER A 432 25.66 -7.56 -8.58
C SER A 432 24.22 -8.09 -8.67
N PRO A 433 23.77 -8.64 -9.81
CA PRO A 433 22.49 -9.34 -9.94
C PRO A 433 22.30 -10.51 -8.96
N SER A 434 23.40 -11.16 -8.53
CA SER A 434 23.41 -12.21 -7.51
C SER A 434 23.70 -11.70 -6.10
N GLY A 435 23.80 -10.38 -5.93
CA GLY A 435 24.14 -9.74 -4.66
C GLY A 435 23.02 -9.81 -3.63
N TYR A 436 23.27 -9.16 -2.49
CA TYR A 436 22.33 -9.10 -1.37
C TYR A 436 20.89 -8.80 -1.81
N ASN A 437 19.93 -9.49 -1.19
CA ASN A 437 18.51 -9.36 -1.50
C ASN A 437 18.17 -9.53 -3.01
N ARG A 438 18.96 -10.34 -3.74
CA ARG A 438 18.77 -10.65 -5.17
C ARG A 438 18.62 -9.40 -6.05
N ASN A 439 19.30 -8.32 -5.70
CA ASN A 439 19.24 -7.04 -6.42
C ASN A 439 17.80 -6.47 -6.52
N GLN A 440 16.91 -6.81 -5.58
CA GLN A 440 15.62 -6.13 -5.46
C GLN A 440 15.82 -4.72 -4.90
N PRO A 441 15.22 -3.68 -5.50
CA PRO A 441 15.28 -2.34 -4.96
C PRO A 441 14.41 -2.22 -3.71
N PHE A 442 14.95 -1.60 -2.66
CA PHE A 442 14.24 -1.31 -1.40
C PHE A 442 14.62 0.06 -0.86
N LEU A 443 13.69 0.73 -0.17
CA LEU A 443 13.94 2.01 0.48
C LEU A 443 15.07 1.88 1.50
N ASP A 444 15.93 2.88 1.65
CA ASP A 444 17.00 2.84 2.65
C ASP A 444 16.44 2.58 4.08
N PRO A 445 16.95 1.55 4.79
CA PRO A 445 16.48 1.17 6.11
C PRO A 445 17.10 1.96 7.28
N LEU A 446 18.21 2.70 7.10
CA LEU A 446 19.01 3.29 8.18
C LEU A 446 18.23 4.29 9.04
N SER A 447 17.27 5.01 8.45
CA SER A 447 16.40 5.94 9.19
C SER A 447 15.54 5.27 10.26
N ARG A 448 15.37 3.94 10.21
CA ARG A 448 14.65 3.15 11.21
C ARG A 448 15.56 2.54 12.28
N ALA A 449 16.86 2.50 12.03
CA ALA A 449 17.85 1.89 12.92
C ALA A 449 18.63 2.91 13.74
N LEU A 450 18.79 4.13 13.23
CA LEU A 450 19.53 5.20 13.90
C LEU A 450 18.58 6.11 14.69
N ALA A 451 18.98 6.51 15.90
CA ALA A 451 18.18 7.40 16.73
C ALA A 451 18.17 8.84 16.18
N GLN A 452 19.30 9.24 15.61
CA GLN A 452 19.59 10.56 15.07
C GLN A 452 18.86 10.78 13.73
N ARG A 453 18.79 12.05 13.32
CA ARG A 453 18.25 12.41 12.01
C ARG A 453 19.15 11.85 10.90
N VAL A 454 18.56 11.01 10.05
CA VAL A 454 19.22 10.50 8.85
C VAL A 454 18.95 11.42 7.65
N ILE A 455 20.01 11.80 6.96
CA ILE A 455 19.99 12.58 5.72
C ILE A 455 20.32 11.62 4.58
N SER A 456 19.33 11.39 3.72
CA SER A 456 19.43 10.53 2.55
C SER A 456 18.67 11.16 1.39
N SER A 457 19.05 10.81 0.17
CA SER A 457 18.31 11.20 -1.03
C SER A 457 16.84 10.79 -0.94
N ARG A 458 15.96 11.65 -1.44
CA ARG A 458 14.52 11.39 -1.61
C ARG A 458 14.11 11.33 -3.07
N GLU A 459 15.09 11.42 -3.97
CA GLU A 459 14.87 11.41 -5.40
C GLU A 459 14.27 10.08 -5.82
N LEU A 460 13.07 10.15 -6.38
CA LEU A 460 12.46 9.03 -7.09
C LEU A 460 12.64 9.25 -8.58
N VAL A 461 13.44 8.39 -9.19
CA VAL A 461 13.67 8.39 -10.63
C VAL A 461 12.69 7.43 -11.29
N VAL A 462 11.76 7.97 -12.09
CA VAL A 462 10.79 7.21 -12.87
C VAL A 462 11.13 7.33 -14.35
N SER A 463 11.52 6.22 -14.97
CA SER A 463 11.70 6.17 -16.43
C SER A 463 10.37 5.85 -17.11
N ARG A 464 9.96 6.68 -18.07
CA ARG A 464 8.72 6.58 -18.83
C ARG A 464 9.00 6.85 -20.30
N GLN A 465 8.71 5.88 -21.18
CA GLN A 465 8.77 6.07 -22.64
C GLN A 465 10.10 6.68 -23.13
N GLY A 466 11.22 6.34 -22.47
CA GLY A 466 12.55 6.90 -22.78
C GLY A 466 12.86 8.25 -22.11
N VAL A 467 11.91 8.86 -21.40
CA VAL A 467 12.10 10.08 -20.60
C VAL A 467 12.28 9.71 -19.13
N THR A 468 13.30 10.25 -18.50
CA THR A 468 13.53 10.10 -17.06
C THR A 468 12.92 11.29 -16.33
N VAL A 469 11.97 11.01 -15.44
CA VAL A 469 11.36 12.01 -14.55
C VAL A 469 11.92 11.79 -13.16
N THR A 470 12.68 12.77 -12.65
CA THR A 470 13.14 12.76 -11.26
C THR A 470 12.17 13.58 -10.43
N VAL A 471 11.59 12.95 -9.42
CA VAL A 471 10.75 13.61 -8.42
C VAL A 471 11.58 13.77 -7.17
N ASP A 472 11.94 14.99 -6.81
CA ASP A 472 12.66 15.27 -5.58
C ASP A 472 11.80 16.07 -4.60
N ASP A 473 11.42 15.42 -3.49
CA ASP A 473 10.70 16.07 -2.41
C ASP A 473 11.69 16.75 -1.41
N ASP A 474 12.91 17.11 -1.84
CA ASP A 474 13.96 17.82 -1.07
C ASP A 474 14.50 19.11 -1.75
N PRO A 475 14.08 20.31 -1.31
CA PRO A 475 14.50 21.59 -1.89
C PRO A 475 15.77 22.20 -1.24
N GLY A 476 16.51 21.48 -0.40
CA GLY A 476 17.45 22.07 0.56
C GLY A 476 18.93 22.15 0.20
N GLY A 477 19.35 21.88 -1.04
CA GLY A 477 20.78 21.81 -1.39
C GLY A 477 21.52 20.60 -0.80
N LEU A 478 20.79 19.64 -0.20
CA LEU A 478 21.35 18.41 0.36
C LEU A 478 21.99 17.53 -0.72
N THR A 479 21.48 17.55 -1.95
CA THR A 479 22.14 16.91 -3.11
C THR A 479 23.53 17.51 -3.38
N ARG A 480 23.70 18.82 -3.19
CA ARG A 480 25.02 19.47 -3.30
C ARG A 480 25.95 19.02 -2.18
N LEU A 481 25.43 18.98 -0.94
CA LEU A 481 26.17 18.50 0.22
C LEU A 481 26.62 17.03 0.06
N ALA A 482 25.76 16.18 -0.49
CA ALA A 482 26.08 14.78 -0.76
C ALA A 482 27.08 14.59 -1.91
N SER A 483 27.16 15.56 -2.83
CA SER A 483 28.13 15.55 -3.94
C SER A 483 29.50 16.05 -3.51
N ASP A 484 29.56 16.96 -2.55
CA ASP A 484 30.80 17.53 -2.00
C ASP A 484 30.75 17.62 -0.45
N PRO A 485 30.88 16.46 0.24
CA PRO A 485 30.75 16.36 1.69
C PRO A 485 32.07 16.73 2.40
N SER A 486 32.57 17.96 2.19
CA SER A 486 33.77 18.45 2.91
C SER A 486 33.50 18.54 4.42
N PRO A 487 34.53 18.37 5.28
CA PRO A 487 34.36 18.44 6.75
C PRO A 487 33.63 19.71 7.21
N ALA A 488 34.00 20.88 6.66
CA ALA A 488 33.38 22.16 6.98
C ALA A 488 31.90 22.24 6.52
N ALA A 489 31.57 21.70 5.35
CA ALA A 489 30.19 21.68 4.86
C ALA A 489 29.30 20.76 5.69
N LEU A 490 29.82 19.58 6.07
CA LEU A 490 29.12 18.64 6.95
C LEU A 490 28.89 19.23 8.34
N GLU A 491 29.90 19.89 8.91
CA GLU A 491 29.78 20.56 10.21
C GLU A 491 28.76 21.70 10.16
N ALA A 492 28.80 22.56 9.14
CA ALA A 492 27.83 23.63 8.94
C ALA A 492 26.39 23.12 8.76
N ALA A 493 26.23 21.92 8.20
CA ALA A 493 24.95 21.24 8.05
C ALA A 493 24.51 20.46 9.32
N GLY A 494 25.31 20.47 10.39
CA GLY A 494 25.02 19.76 11.63
C GLY A 494 25.12 18.23 11.51
N ILE A 495 26.00 17.74 10.64
CA ILE A 495 26.24 16.30 10.42
C ILE A 495 27.45 15.87 11.24
N GLY A 496 27.30 14.77 11.98
CA GLY A 496 28.36 14.22 12.84
C GLY A 496 29.00 12.95 12.30
N ALA A 497 28.28 12.21 11.45
CA ALA A 497 28.79 10.99 10.84
C ALA A 497 28.30 10.81 9.40
N VAL A 498 29.08 10.07 8.62
CA VAL A 498 28.75 9.62 7.27
C VAL A 498 28.80 8.10 7.23
N VAL A 499 27.70 7.47 6.82
CA VAL A 499 27.62 6.02 6.61
C VAL A 499 27.67 5.74 5.11
N VAL A 500 28.66 4.96 4.69
CA VAL A 500 28.85 4.53 3.30
C VAL A 500 28.49 3.06 3.18
N TRP A 501 27.49 2.75 2.35
CA TRP A 501 27.13 1.38 1.98
C TRP A 501 27.80 1.00 0.65
N THR A 502 28.83 0.16 0.72
CA THR A 502 29.77 -0.05 -0.39
C THR A 502 29.30 -1.05 -1.46
N ASP A 503 28.44 -2.01 -1.11
CA ASP A 503 28.01 -3.11 -2.01
C ASP A 503 26.69 -2.81 -2.77
N VAL A 504 26.13 -1.61 -2.61
CA VAL A 504 24.93 -1.16 -3.29
C VAL A 504 25.23 -0.35 -4.56
N ARG A 505 24.22 -0.24 -5.41
CA ARG A 505 24.20 0.67 -6.57
C ARG A 505 23.97 2.10 -6.10
N GLY A 506 24.50 3.04 -6.87
CA GLY A 506 24.31 4.47 -6.67
C GLY A 506 25.46 5.26 -7.30
N PRO A 507 25.43 6.60 -7.17
CA PRO A 507 26.55 7.45 -7.54
C PRO A 507 27.85 7.05 -6.84
N ALA A 508 28.99 7.43 -7.42
CA ALA A 508 30.27 7.23 -6.75
C ALA A 508 30.31 8.01 -5.43
N VAL A 509 30.92 7.40 -4.40
CA VAL A 509 31.16 8.07 -3.12
C VAL A 509 32.19 9.18 -3.36
N PRO A 510 31.92 10.44 -2.98
CA PRO A 510 32.86 11.54 -3.17
C PRO A 510 34.20 11.30 -2.47
N ALA A 511 35.29 11.77 -3.08
CA ALA A 511 36.63 11.61 -2.53
C ALA A 511 36.80 12.32 -1.17
N ALA A 512 36.09 13.43 -0.95
CA ALA A 512 36.11 14.22 0.29
C ALA A 512 35.72 13.41 1.55
N VAL A 513 34.97 12.30 1.39
CA VAL A 513 34.67 11.40 2.53
C VAL A 513 35.95 10.82 3.15
N ARG A 514 37.03 10.67 2.35
CA ARG A 514 38.32 10.16 2.83
C ARG A 514 39.08 11.16 3.70
N ASP A 515 38.66 12.42 3.73
CA ASP A 515 39.22 13.46 4.60
C ASP A 515 38.61 13.40 6.01
N LEU A 516 37.63 12.52 6.24
CA LEU A 516 37.00 12.26 7.53
C LEU A 516 37.73 11.13 8.30
N GLU A 517 37.46 11.02 9.59
CA GLU A 517 38.02 9.94 10.42
C GLU A 517 37.22 8.64 10.20
N LEU A 518 37.83 7.61 9.61
CA LEU A 518 37.22 6.27 9.53
C LEU A 518 37.17 5.65 10.93
N VAL A 519 35.97 5.44 11.47
CA VAL A 519 35.79 4.88 12.81
C VAL A 519 35.46 3.40 12.81
N GLU A 520 34.80 2.90 11.76
CA GLU A 520 34.39 1.50 11.67
C GLU A 520 34.35 1.04 10.20
N ARG A 521 34.82 -0.19 9.94
CA ARG A 521 34.61 -0.90 8.68
C ARG A 521 34.03 -2.27 8.99
N ALA A 522 32.73 -2.42 8.79
CA ALA A 522 31.97 -3.60 9.14
C ALA A 522 31.28 -4.19 7.91
N GLY A 523 31.84 -5.28 7.36
CA GLY A 523 31.27 -5.94 6.19
C GLY A 523 31.19 -5.01 4.98
N SER A 524 29.98 -4.67 4.54
CA SER A 524 29.75 -3.74 3.42
C SER A 524 29.52 -2.28 3.84
N PHE A 525 29.75 -1.94 5.11
CA PHE A 525 29.59 -0.60 5.65
C PHE A 525 30.92 0.03 6.06
N GLU A 526 31.06 1.32 5.78
CA GLU A 526 32.09 2.17 6.35
C GLU A 526 31.43 3.34 7.09
N VAL A 527 31.86 3.61 8.32
CA VAL A 527 31.35 4.72 9.13
C VAL A 527 32.48 5.71 9.36
N TRP A 528 32.20 6.97 9.03
CA TRP A 528 33.17 8.06 9.09
C TRP A 528 32.66 9.13 10.05
N ARG A 529 33.51 9.60 10.96
CA ARG A 529 33.22 10.68 11.90
C ARG A 529 33.65 12.01 11.31
N VAL A 530 32.79 13.01 11.45
CA VAL A 530 33.11 14.41 11.14
C VAL A 530 33.87 15.00 12.32
N THR A 531 35.19 15.06 12.19
CA THR A 531 36.10 15.71 13.13
C THR A 531 35.90 17.23 13.07
N ARG A 532 35.94 17.89 14.24
CA ARG A 532 36.00 19.36 14.27
C ARG A 532 37.41 19.78 13.83
N PRO A 533 37.54 20.80 12.97
CA PRO A 533 38.84 21.34 12.59
C PRO A 533 39.63 21.90 13.78
#